data_AF-A0A2D0APQ1-F1
#
_entry.id   AF-A0A2D0APQ1-F1
#
_cell.length_a   1.000
_cell.length_b   1.000
_cell.length_c   1.000
_cell.angle_alpha   90.00
_cell.angle_beta   90.00
_cell.angle_gamma   90.00
#
_symmetry.space_group_name_H-M   'P 1'
#
loop_
_entity.id
_entity.type
_entity.pdbx_description
1 polymer ?
#
loop_
_entity_poly.entity_id
_entity_poly.type
_entity_poly.pdbx_seq_one_letter_code
_entity_poly.pdbx_strand_id
1 'polypeptide(L)'
;MPISPLSSRRMTPALRVHLCFLAVFLFSLFLTVHEALELKNNYQQRQRAQLSEIQRSLDSRFQESLDELNYYQRMLSYALTHPLDADYGQHALQRFQQLRHQPVWQLQIANLRSMPINGVSDEWLQRDALLQRDDTYLLPELRAALEFSFIMQFSDEAQDFHSRFWYTSRAGYYISSRPPRDAQELAQSYATMTQRPYFRDQQPGRALQTRWHWTEAYQGEFNEGLMLTVSAPVIAHQHWYGVLSMDFTQQRINALLHQSRHSVLQGKLVLEDRALNEITRLPAPHDVALTPAQRGQLIQAIHQQPAGTLWLGSQLASWVKLKNVDAWLINVQSLRQGLSQELGRVALFLLGMWLLFVLLLALAHQVIFRLVRRLEDLSARLAWRANYDGLTHLLNRSAFFDQFIALARRCEQQQQPLAVIQLDIDHFKKVNDSWGHHAGDQALMRVAGVIKHTLRPYDVAGRIGGEEFCIVLPHTTLAEAQGVAERIRSRLAAKTILVNASTTFSVTLSAGVSCSTEQGSYHAESLQAVADRRLYLAKSGGRNRVCAAG
;
A
#
# COMPACT_ATOMS: atom_id res chain seq x y z
N MET A 1 45.68 -30.60 15.74
CA MET A 1 44.52 -30.86 14.85
C MET A 1 44.65 -29.96 13.62
N PRO A 2 44.74 -30.50 12.40
CA PRO A 2 44.88 -29.67 11.21
C PRO A 2 43.52 -29.09 10.81
N ILE A 3 43.51 -27.80 10.47
CA ILE A 3 42.34 -27.06 10.01
C ILE A 3 42.09 -27.45 8.54
N SER A 4 40.97 -28.10 8.29
CA SER A 4 40.45 -28.38 6.95
C SER A 4 40.07 -27.08 6.24
N PRO A 5 40.52 -26.79 5.01
CA PRO A 5 40.13 -25.60 4.28
C PRO A 5 38.66 -25.74 3.83
N LEU A 6 37.84 -24.76 4.21
CA LEU A 6 36.46 -24.58 3.76
C LEU A 6 36.37 -24.65 2.24
N SER A 7 35.58 -25.60 1.73
CA SER A 7 35.19 -25.66 0.33
C SER A 7 34.46 -24.37 -0.04
N SER A 8 35.13 -23.44 -0.72
CA SER A 8 34.44 -22.32 -1.37
C SER A 8 33.53 -22.89 -2.45
N ARG A 9 32.25 -23.08 -2.12
CA ARG A 9 31.20 -23.37 -3.10
C ARG A 9 31.14 -22.16 -4.04
N ARG A 10 31.91 -22.19 -5.12
CA ARG A 10 31.85 -21.19 -6.19
C ARG A 10 30.42 -21.22 -6.74
N MET A 11 29.67 -20.17 -6.45
CA MET A 11 28.30 -20.02 -6.92
C MET A 11 28.29 -20.02 -8.45
N THR A 12 27.41 -20.83 -9.03
CA THR A 12 27.24 -20.85 -10.48
C THR A 12 26.83 -19.45 -10.97
N PRO A 13 27.27 -19.03 -12.17
CA PRO A 13 26.88 -17.74 -12.75
C PRO A 13 25.36 -17.54 -12.77
N ALA A 14 24.62 -18.60 -13.08
CA ALA A 14 23.15 -18.63 -13.02
C ALA A 14 22.59 -18.25 -11.64
N LEU A 15 23.14 -18.80 -10.55
CA LEU A 15 22.68 -18.50 -9.18
C LEU A 15 22.92 -17.03 -8.80
N ARG A 16 24.03 -16.45 -9.24
CA ARG A 16 24.33 -15.01 -9.02
C ARG A 16 23.31 -14.11 -9.70
N VAL A 17 22.91 -14.42 -10.93
CA VAL A 17 21.86 -13.67 -11.65
C VAL A 17 20.54 -13.73 -10.89
N HIS A 18 20.10 -14.92 -10.44
CA HIS A 18 18.86 -15.03 -9.65
C HIS A 18 18.89 -14.18 -8.38
N LEU A 19 19.99 -14.21 -7.63
CA LEU A 19 20.09 -13.48 -6.37
C LEU A 19 20.12 -11.95 -6.56
N CYS A 20 20.82 -11.45 -7.57
CA CYS A 20 20.82 -10.01 -7.87
C CYS A 20 19.41 -9.52 -8.24
N PHE A 21 18.70 -10.23 -9.12
CA PHE A 21 17.35 -9.84 -9.51
C PHE A 21 16.34 -9.97 -8.37
N LEU A 22 16.48 -11.00 -7.51
CA LEU A 22 15.67 -11.15 -6.31
C LEU A 22 15.90 -9.99 -5.33
N ALA A 23 17.14 -9.57 -5.12
CA ALA A 23 17.45 -8.45 -4.24
C ALA A 23 16.83 -7.13 -4.74
N VAL A 24 16.92 -6.85 -6.05
CA VAL A 24 16.29 -5.68 -6.67
C VAL A 24 14.77 -5.74 -6.55
N PHE A 25 14.17 -6.91 -6.78
CA PHE A 25 12.73 -7.11 -6.63
C PHE A 25 12.27 -6.87 -5.18
N LEU A 26 12.97 -7.42 -4.19
CA LEU A 26 12.65 -7.22 -2.78
C LEU A 26 12.77 -5.76 -2.35
N PHE A 27 13.81 -5.06 -2.81
CA PHE A 27 13.99 -3.64 -2.51
C PHE A 27 12.89 -2.79 -3.16
N SER A 28 12.54 -3.09 -4.40
CA SER A 28 11.43 -2.43 -5.10
C SER A 28 10.10 -2.68 -4.40
N LEU A 29 9.80 -3.92 -4.01
CA LEU A 29 8.59 -4.27 -3.27
C LEU A 29 8.52 -3.52 -1.93
N PHE A 30 9.64 -3.46 -1.19
CA PHE A 30 9.72 -2.73 0.07
C PHE A 30 9.42 -1.23 -0.12
N LEU A 31 10.04 -0.59 -1.12
CA LEU A 31 9.82 0.83 -1.43
C LEU A 31 8.35 1.10 -1.76
N THR A 32 7.72 0.25 -2.57
CA THR A 32 6.32 0.43 -2.99
C THR A 32 5.35 0.23 -1.83
N VAL A 33 5.61 -0.74 -0.94
CA VAL A 33 4.81 -0.91 0.28
C VAL A 33 4.97 0.32 1.19
N HIS A 34 6.17 0.85 1.32
CA HIS A 34 6.44 2.05 2.10
C HIS A 34 5.69 3.28 1.55
N GLU A 35 5.81 3.56 0.25
CA GLU A 35 5.11 4.65 -0.43
C GLU A 35 3.58 4.49 -0.33
N ALA A 36 3.06 3.26 -0.45
CA ALA A 36 1.63 3.00 -0.31
C ALA A 36 1.11 3.30 1.11
N LEU A 37 1.89 2.97 2.14
CA LEU A 37 1.56 3.32 3.53
C LEU A 37 1.60 4.83 3.76
N GLU A 38 2.58 5.53 3.18
CA GLU A 38 2.69 6.97 3.28
C GLU A 38 1.53 7.67 2.55
N LEU A 39 1.18 7.23 1.34
CA LEU A 39 0.00 7.70 0.60
C LEU A 39 -1.29 7.53 1.40
N LYS A 40 -1.48 6.38 2.07
CA LYS A 40 -2.63 6.14 2.94
C LYS A 40 -2.68 7.15 4.09
N ASN A 41 -1.56 7.39 4.76
CA ASN A 41 -1.47 8.34 5.88
C ASN A 41 -1.73 9.79 5.40
N ASN A 42 -1.11 10.18 4.29
CA ASN A 42 -1.31 11.50 3.67
C ASN A 42 -2.77 11.71 3.26
N TYR A 43 -3.43 10.68 2.73
CA TYR A 43 -4.86 10.73 2.41
C TYR A 43 -5.72 10.97 3.66
N GLN A 44 -5.49 10.23 4.74
CA GLN A 44 -6.22 10.42 6.00
C GLN A 44 -5.98 11.80 6.62
N GLN A 45 -4.74 12.29 6.61
CA GLN A 45 -4.40 13.63 7.11
C GLN A 45 -5.08 14.72 6.30
N ARG A 46 -5.09 14.60 4.96
CA ARG A 46 -5.74 15.56 4.07
C ARG A 46 -7.24 15.63 4.30
N GLN A 47 -7.91 14.48 4.46
CA GLN A 47 -9.34 14.43 4.76
C GLN A 47 -9.65 15.08 6.11
N ARG A 48 -8.81 14.84 7.14
CA ARG A 48 -8.96 15.48 8.46
C ARG A 48 -8.76 17.00 8.39
N ALA A 49 -7.77 17.47 7.64
CA ALA A 49 -7.50 18.89 7.47
C ALA A 49 -8.68 19.61 6.78
N GLN A 50 -9.22 19.01 5.73
CA GLN A 50 -10.39 19.53 5.01
C GLN A 50 -11.64 19.58 5.89
N LEU A 51 -11.90 18.52 6.68
CA LEU A 51 -13.04 18.50 7.60
C LEU A 51 -12.88 19.57 8.70
N SER A 52 -11.67 19.79 9.19
CA SER A 52 -11.36 20.84 10.17
C SER A 52 -11.56 22.25 9.61
N GLU A 53 -11.36 22.45 8.31
CA GLU A 53 -11.63 23.73 7.65
C GLU A 53 -13.13 24.04 7.63
N ILE A 54 -13.97 23.05 7.26
CA ILE A 54 -15.43 23.19 7.33
C ILE A 54 -15.88 23.44 8.78
N GLN A 55 -15.34 22.67 9.73
CA GLN A 55 -15.64 22.85 11.15
C GLN A 55 -15.29 24.27 11.62
N ARG A 56 -14.14 24.83 11.22
CA ARG A 56 -13.78 26.22 11.54
C ARG A 56 -14.74 27.24 10.93
N SER A 57 -15.16 27.04 9.69
CA SER A 57 -16.14 27.90 9.02
C SER A 57 -17.50 27.88 9.72
N LEU A 58 -18.00 26.69 10.09
CA LEU A 58 -19.23 26.51 10.86
C LEU A 58 -19.12 27.15 12.25
N ASP A 59 -18.07 26.81 13.01
CA ASP A 59 -17.88 27.35 14.36
C ASP A 59 -17.77 28.87 14.36
N SER A 60 -17.15 29.47 13.33
CA SER A 60 -17.09 30.93 13.18
C SER A 60 -18.48 31.55 13.02
N ARG A 61 -19.37 30.94 12.22
CA ARG A 61 -20.74 31.45 12.03
C ARG A 61 -21.61 31.25 13.26
N PHE A 62 -21.48 30.10 13.92
CA PHE A 62 -22.14 29.89 15.20
C PHE A 62 -21.61 30.86 16.28
N GLN A 63 -20.30 31.12 16.31
CA GLN A 63 -19.71 32.09 17.25
C GLN A 63 -20.29 33.48 17.06
N GLU A 64 -20.37 33.94 15.81
CA GLU A 64 -20.96 35.24 15.44
C GLU A 64 -22.39 35.37 15.98
N SER A 65 -23.24 34.36 15.76
CA SER A 65 -24.61 34.36 16.30
C SER A 65 -24.67 34.24 17.83
N LEU A 66 -23.75 33.50 18.46
CA LEU A 66 -23.68 33.40 19.92
C LEU A 66 -23.23 34.72 20.58
N ASP A 67 -22.30 35.43 19.94
CA ASP A 67 -21.85 36.75 20.38
C ASP A 67 -22.98 37.77 20.24
N GLU A 68 -23.76 37.69 19.16
CA GLU A 68 -24.96 38.48 18.94
C GLU A 68 -26.05 38.19 19.99
N LEU A 69 -26.35 36.91 20.25
CA LEU A 69 -27.28 36.49 21.30
C LEU A 69 -26.88 37.07 22.66
N ASN A 70 -25.59 36.99 22.99
CA ASN A 70 -25.08 37.53 24.22
C ASN A 70 -25.15 39.06 24.27
N TYR A 71 -24.87 39.75 23.16
CA TYR A 71 -25.03 41.19 23.07
C TYR A 71 -26.47 41.58 23.38
N TYR A 72 -27.44 40.94 22.75
CA TYR A 72 -28.86 41.16 23.01
C TYR A 72 -29.29 40.81 24.43
N GLN A 73 -28.80 39.70 25.00
CA GLN A 73 -29.07 39.32 26.39
C GLN A 73 -28.60 40.42 27.36
N ARG A 74 -27.38 40.95 27.15
CA ARG A 74 -26.82 42.04 27.97
C ARG A 74 -27.61 43.33 27.81
N MET A 75 -28.00 43.67 26.58
CA MET A 75 -28.83 44.84 26.31
C MET A 75 -30.18 44.77 27.02
N LEU A 76 -30.89 43.63 26.92
CA LEU A 76 -32.16 43.44 27.59
C LEU A 76 -32.00 43.47 29.12
N SER A 77 -30.94 42.83 29.65
CA SER A 77 -30.63 42.87 31.09
C SER A 77 -30.26 44.28 31.57
N TYR A 78 -29.62 45.08 30.72
CA TYR A 78 -29.32 46.48 31.01
C TYR A 78 -30.59 47.34 31.01
N ALA A 79 -31.45 47.20 29.99
CA ALA A 79 -32.73 47.91 29.91
C ALA A 79 -33.65 47.60 31.10
N LEU A 80 -33.61 46.38 31.63
CA LEU A 80 -34.33 46.00 32.86
C LEU A 80 -33.89 46.79 34.10
N THR A 81 -32.63 47.25 34.13
CA THR A 81 -32.04 47.96 35.29
C THR A 81 -31.91 49.47 35.09
N HIS A 82 -31.91 49.94 33.83
CA HIS A 82 -31.68 51.34 33.43
C HIS A 82 -32.67 51.78 32.33
N PRO A 83 -33.94 52.05 32.66
CA PRO A 83 -34.97 52.41 31.67
C PRO A 83 -34.73 53.79 31.04
N LEU A 84 -34.96 53.93 29.74
CA LEU A 84 -34.63 55.14 28.96
C LEU A 84 -35.63 56.30 29.11
N ASP A 85 -36.92 56.02 29.28
CA ASP A 85 -37.97 57.04 29.43
C ASP A 85 -39.17 56.55 30.25
N ALA A 86 -39.66 57.38 31.19
CA ALA A 86 -40.78 57.03 32.06
C ALA A 86 -42.13 57.11 31.34
N ASP A 87 -42.31 58.08 30.43
CA ASP A 87 -43.62 58.40 29.85
C ASP A 87 -44.06 57.37 28.82
N TYR A 88 -43.14 56.94 27.94
CA TYR A 88 -43.40 55.89 26.94
C TYR A 88 -43.82 54.56 27.60
N GLY A 89 -43.15 54.21 28.69
CA GLY A 89 -43.47 53.00 29.47
C GLY A 89 -44.82 53.04 30.18
N GLN A 90 -45.31 54.22 30.58
CA GLN A 90 -46.62 54.35 31.21
C GLN A 90 -47.77 54.20 30.21
N HIS A 91 -47.66 54.80 29.03
CA HIS A 91 -48.65 54.62 27.96
C HIS A 91 -48.75 53.16 27.52
N ALA A 92 -47.61 52.48 27.40
CA ALA A 92 -47.54 51.05 27.15
C ALA A 92 -48.31 50.22 28.19
N LEU A 93 -48.05 50.50 29.47
CA LEU A 93 -48.66 49.79 30.58
C LEU A 93 -50.18 49.99 30.59
N GLN A 94 -50.66 51.22 30.39
CA GLN A 94 -52.09 51.50 30.31
C GLN A 94 -52.76 50.71 29.17
N ARG A 95 -52.12 50.67 28.00
CA ARG A 95 -52.65 49.90 26.87
C ARG A 95 -52.62 48.39 27.16
N PHE A 96 -51.54 47.89 27.75
CA PHE A 96 -51.43 46.51 28.19
C PHE A 96 -52.52 46.12 29.21
N GLN A 97 -52.82 46.98 30.19
CA GLN A 97 -53.87 46.70 31.19
C GLN A 97 -55.27 46.54 30.56
N GLN A 98 -55.54 47.20 29.42
CA GLN A 98 -56.78 46.99 28.67
C GLN A 98 -56.77 45.67 27.88
N LEU A 99 -55.59 45.23 27.43
CA LEU A 99 -55.42 44.09 26.54
C LEU A 99 -55.24 42.76 27.29
N ARG A 100 -54.71 42.77 28.52
CA ARG A 100 -54.32 41.57 29.30
C ARG A 100 -55.46 40.57 29.56
N HIS A 101 -56.71 41.01 29.41
CA HIS A 101 -57.91 40.17 29.56
C HIS A 101 -58.34 39.48 28.25
N GLN A 102 -57.83 39.91 27.10
CA GLN A 102 -58.10 39.26 25.82
C GLN A 102 -57.35 37.93 25.75
N PRO A 103 -57.93 36.88 25.12
CA PRO A 103 -57.33 35.54 25.05
C PRO A 103 -55.92 35.57 24.45
N VAL A 104 -55.74 36.40 23.42
CA VAL A 104 -54.46 36.83 22.89
C VAL A 104 -54.49 38.33 22.66
N TRP A 105 -53.34 38.97 22.72
CA TRP A 105 -53.19 40.39 22.48
C TRP A 105 -51.85 40.71 21.82
N GLN A 106 -51.81 41.85 21.11
CA GLN A 106 -50.62 42.38 20.50
C GLN A 106 -50.48 43.85 20.87
N LEU A 107 -49.31 44.24 21.37
CA LEU A 107 -48.98 45.59 21.78
C LEU A 107 -47.88 46.14 20.87
N GLN A 108 -48.21 47.21 20.14
CA GLN A 108 -47.28 47.95 19.31
C GLN A 108 -47.57 49.44 19.49
N ILE A 109 -46.55 50.23 19.88
CA ILE A 109 -46.73 51.62 20.32
C ILE A 109 -46.13 52.61 19.30
N ALA A 110 -45.18 52.16 18.47
CA ALA A 110 -44.64 52.94 17.35
C ALA A 110 -44.94 52.22 16.02
N ASN A 111 -45.80 52.82 15.18
CA ASN A 111 -46.42 52.11 14.06
C ASN A 111 -45.48 51.61 12.93
N LEU A 112 -44.18 51.89 12.94
CA LEU A 112 -43.29 51.51 11.81
C LEU A 112 -41.86 51.07 12.19
N ARG A 113 -41.45 51.12 13.47
CA ARG A 113 -40.04 50.92 13.86
C ARG A 113 -39.78 49.93 15.00
N SER A 114 -40.81 49.24 15.50
CA SER A 114 -40.64 48.23 16.54
C SER A 114 -41.37 46.95 16.23
N MET A 115 -40.77 45.82 16.64
CA MET A 115 -41.43 44.51 16.61
C MET A 115 -42.61 44.50 17.60
N PRO A 116 -43.74 43.89 17.26
CA PRO A 116 -44.87 43.82 18.16
C PRO A 116 -44.59 42.89 19.35
N ILE A 117 -45.07 43.27 20.53
CA ILE A 117 -45.11 42.40 21.71
C ILE A 117 -46.38 41.57 21.62
N ASN A 118 -46.25 40.26 21.64
CA ASN A 118 -47.33 39.31 21.44
C ASN A 118 -47.58 38.55 22.74
N GLY A 119 -48.80 38.49 23.24
CA GLY A 119 -49.05 37.82 24.51
C GLY A 119 -50.42 37.23 24.69
N VAL A 120 -50.56 36.54 25.82
CA VAL A 120 -51.72 35.74 26.21
C VAL A 120 -52.37 36.29 27.48
N SER A 121 -53.61 35.89 27.73
CA SER A 121 -54.39 36.35 28.88
C SER A 121 -53.80 35.91 30.23
N ASP A 122 -54.19 36.61 31.30
CA ASP A 122 -53.88 36.17 32.68
C ASP A 122 -54.39 34.75 32.98
N GLU A 123 -55.60 34.42 32.49
CA GLU A 123 -56.21 33.10 32.67
C GLU A 123 -55.37 32.00 32.01
N TRP A 124 -54.75 32.29 30.86
CA TRP A 124 -53.90 31.33 30.18
C TRP A 124 -52.68 30.96 31.03
N LEU A 125 -52.07 31.91 31.74
CA LEU A 125 -50.88 31.69 32.56
C LEU A 125 -51.13 30.75 33.75
N GLN A 126 -52.37 30.67 34.25
CA GLN A 126 -52.72 29.76 35.35
C GLN A 126 -52.55 28.29 35.01
N ARG A 127 -52.37 27.94 33.72
CA ARG A 127 -52.18 26.58 33.25
C ARG A 127 -50.78 26.01 33.54
N ASP A 128 -49.79 26.85 33.80
CA ASP A 128 -48.40 26.42 34.03
C ASP A 128 -47.76 27.23 35.17
N ALA A 129 -47.36 26.55 36.25
CA ALA A 129 -46.77 27.18 37.43
C ALA A 129 -45.42 27.90 37.17
N LEU A 130 -44.74 27.59 36.05
CA LEU A 130 -43.53 28.30 35.66
C LEU A 130 -43.81 29.72 35.16
N LEU A 131 -45.03 29.96 34.69
CA LEU A 131 -45.46 31.21 34.07
C LEU A 131 -46.22 32.03 35.09
N GLN A 132 -45.76 33.25 35.31
CA GLN A 132 -46.31 34.13 36.32
C GLN A 132 -46.13 35.57 35.86
N ARG A 133 -47.20 36.35 36.01
CA ARG A 133 -47.19 37.79 35.79
C ARG A 133 -47.24 38.47 37.15
N ASP A 134 -46.06 38.88 37.63
CA ASP A 134 -45.89 39.60 38.89
C ASP A 134 -45.83 41.11 38.60
N ASP A 135 -46.80 41.86 39.13
CA ASP A 135 -46.91 43.31 38.92
C ASP A 135 -45.65 44.07 39.41
N THR A 136 -44.87 43.51 40.34
CA THR A 136 -43.60 44.06 40.83
C THR A 136 -42.56 44.16 39.71
N TYR A 137 -42.52 43.16 38.83
CA TYR A 137 -41.49 43.01 37.80
C TYR A 137 -42.01 43.35 36.39
N LEU A 138 -43.34 43.37 36.21
CA LEU A 138 -43.99 43.52 34.91
C LEU A 138 -43.70 44.87 34.25
N LEU A 139 -43.76 45.98 34.97
CA LEU A 139 -43.53 47.30 34.39
C LEU A 139 -42.08 47.49 33.92
N PRO A 140 -41.04 47.17 34.72
CA PRO A 140 -39.66 47.15 34.24
C PRO A 140 -39.46 46.24 33.02
N GLU A 141 -40.05 45.04 33.04
CA GLU A 141 -39.91 44.08 31.95
C GLU A 141 -40.57 44.55 30.66
N LEU A 142 -41.81 45.06 30.72
CA LEU A 142 -42.53 45.53 29.55
C LEU A 142 -41.82 46.73 28.91
N ARG A 143 -41.23 47.62 29.71
CA ARG A 143 -40.39 48.73 29.21
C ARG A 143 -39.16 48.21 28.50
N ALA A 144 -38.41 47.32 29.14
CA ALA A 144 -37.21 46.73 28.55
C ALA A 144 -37.54 45.96 27.26
N ALA A 145 -38.65 45.23 27.24
CA ALA A 145 -39.15 44.51 26.07
C ALA A 145 -39.50 45.48 24.92
N LEU A 146 -40.14 46.61 25.22
CA LEU A 146 -40.43 47.64 24.21
C LEU A 146 -39.16 48.27 23.66
N GLU A 147 -38.21 48.65 24.51
CA GLU A 147 -36.92 49.19 24.07
C GLU A 147 -36.18 48.17 23.19
N PHE A 148 -36.17 46.91 23.62
CA PHE A 148 -35.56 45.81 22.89
C PHE A 148 -36.24 45.53 21.54
N SER A 149 -37.55 45.72 21.45
CA SER A 149 -38.32 45.50 20.22
C SER A 149 -37.90 46.44 19.06
N PHE A 150 -37.32 47.60 19.36
CA PHE A 150 -36.71 48.48 18.33
C PHE A 150 -35.40 47.90 17.81
N ILE A 151 -34.60 47.30 18.68
CA ILE A 151 -33.29 46.75 18.32
C ILE A 151 -33.44 45.48 17.47
N MET A 152 -34.44 44.64 17.78
CA MET A 152 -34.70 43.40 17.02
C MET A 152 -35.01 43.65 15.53
N GLN A 153 -35.39 44.87 15.13
CA GLN A 153 -35.63 45.20 13.72
C GLN A 153 -34.33 45.23 12.88
N PHE A 154 -33.17 45.33 13.53
CA PHE A 154 -31.88 45.32 12.82
C PHE A 154 -31.41 43.90 12.45
N SER A 155 -32.08 42.85 12.93
CA SER A 155 -31.88 41.51 12.40
C SER A 155 -32.41 41.44 10.97
N ASP A 156 -31.56 41.02 10.04
CA ASP A 156 -31.91 40.84 8.64
C ASP A 156 -32.00 39.34 8.36
N GLU A 157 -33.24 38.83 8.28
CA GLU A 157 -33.48 37.41 7.97
C GLU A 157 -32.75 36.97 6.68
N ALA A 158 -32.44 37.84 5.72
CA ALA A 158 -31.71 37.46 4.52
C ALA A 158 -30.21 37.24 4.78
N GLN A 159 -29.59 38.10 5.60
CA GLN A 159 -28.14 38.13 5.81
C GLN A 159 -27.69 37.31 7.03
N ASP A 160 -28.56 37.19 8.04
CA ASP A 160 -28.23 36.51 9.28
C ASP A 160 -28.12 34.99 9.08
N PHE A 161 -27.20 34.39 9.83
CA PHE A 161 -27.04 32.94 9.84
C PHE A 161 -28.16 32.25 10.64
N HIS A 162 -28.59 32.88 11.73
CA HIS A 162 -29.80 32.48 12.45
C HIS A 162 -31.04 32.85 11.61
N SER A 163 -32.09 32.06 11.76
CA SER A 163 -33.32 32.16 10.97
C SER A 163 -34.45 32.89 11.67
N ARG A 164 -34.45 32.85 13.00
CA ARG A 164 -35.41 33.55 13.84
C ARG A 164 -34.75 33.86 15.17
N PHE A 165 -35.09 35.01 15.72
CA PHE A 165 -34.63 35.46 17.02
C PHE A 165 -35.82 35.92 17.85
N TRP A 166 -35.90 35.52 19.13
CA TRP A 166 -37.03 35.91 19.97
C TRP A 166 -36.71 35.93 21.46
N TYR A 167 -37.46 36.73 22.18
CA TYR A 167 -37.53 36.77 23.64
C TYR A 167 -38.87 36.19 24.10
N THR A 168 -38.84 35.17 24.96
CA THR A 168 -40.04 34.60 25.61
C THR A 168 -40.06 34.97 27.08
N SER A 169 -41.05 35.75 27.50
CA SER A 169 -41.28 36.14 28.89
C SER A 169 -42.14 35.11 29.64
N ARG A 170 -41.87 34.93 30.92
CA ARG A 170 -42.73 34.18 31.85
C ARG A 170 -44.03 34.91 32.18
N ALA A 171 -44.06 36.23 31.98
CA ALA A 171 -45.23 37.06 32.20
C ALA A 171 -46.27 36.97 31.05
N GLY A 172 -46.19 35.95 30.19
CA GLY A 172 -47.24 35.68 29.21
C GLY A 172 -47.09 36.43 27.89
N TYR A 173 -45.88 36.77 27.47
CA TYR A 173 -45.66 37.41 26.18
C TYR A 173 -44.31 37.05 25.56
N TYR A 174 -44.15 37.38 24.29
CA TYR A 174 -42.90 37.20 23.55
C TYR A 174 -42.74 38.28 22.47
N ILE A 175 -41.50 38.51 22.06
CA ILE A 175 -41.14 39.33 20.90
C ILE A 175 -40.35 38.45 19.96
N SER A 176 -40.68 38.46 18.67
CA SER A 176 -40.01 37.66 17.65
C SER A 176 -39.60 38.55 16.48
N SER A 177 -38.43 38.29 15.91
CA SER A 177 -37.98 38.90 14.65
C SER A 177 -38.94 38.57 13.49
N ARG A 178 -39.64 37.44 13.62
CA ARG A 178 -40.74 37.02 12.76
C ARG A 178 -42.07 37.05 13.54
N PRO A 179 -42.84 38.15 13.48
CA PRO A 179 -44.09 38.26 14.21
C PRO A 179 -45.15 37.26 13.69
N PRO A 180 -46.07 36.80 14.54
CA PRO A 180 -47.15 35.88 14.15
C PRO A 180 -48.07 36.53 13.12
N ARG A 181 -48.63 35.73 12.20
CA ARG A 181 -49.53 36.21 11.13
C ARG A 181 -50.96 36.36 11.60
N ASP A 182 -51.37 35.54 12.57
CA ASP A 182 -52.72 35.55 13.13
C ASP A 182 -52.73 35.20 14.63
N ALA A 183 -53.91 35.36 15.23
CA ALA A 183 -54.17 35.10 16.64
C ALA A 183 -53.94 33.64 17.05
N GLN A 184 -54.15 32.69 16.13
CA GLN A 184 -53.98 31.27 16.39
C GLN A 184 -52.49 30.91 16.43
N GLU A 185 -51.72 31.38 15.46
CA GLU A 185 -50.26 31.26 15.41
C GLU A 185 -49.64 31.88 16.65
N LEU A 186 -50.13 33.03 17.11
CA LEU A 186 -49.65 33.68 18.34
C LEU A 186 -49.81 32.78 19.58
N ALA A 187 -51.03 32.32 19.85
CA ALA A 187 -51.33 31.48 21.01
C ALA A 187 -50.54 30.17 20.97
N GLN A 188 -50.50 29.53 19.80
CA GLN A 188 -49.80 28.26 19.60
C GLN A 188 -48.29 28.44 19.75
N SER A 189 -47.71 29.48 19.16
CA SER A 189 -46.28 29.77 19.27
C SER A 189 -45.86 29.95 20.72
N TYR A 190 -46.61 30.72 21.52
CA TYR A 190 -46.31 30.90 22.94
C TYR A 190 -46.46 29.61 23.75
N ALA A 191 -47.52 28.84 23.47
CA ALA A 191 -47.73 27.53 24.08
C ALA A 191 -46.55 26.59 23.80
N THR A 192 -46.09 26.52 22.56
CA THR A 192 -44.97 25.66 22.19
C THR A 192 -43.65 26.15 22.78
N MET A 193 -43.36 27.45 22.72
CA MET A 193 -42.12 28.02 23.28
C MET A 193 -41.94 27.68 24.76
N THR A 194 -43.00 27.79 25.56
CA THR A 194 -42.93 27.56 27.01
C THR A 194 -42.82 26.08 27.41
N GLN A 195 -43.18 25.16 26.51
CA GLN A 195 -43.09 23.71 26.75
C GLN A 195 -41.76 23.10 26.28
N ARG A 196 -40.99 23.81 25.44
CA ARG A 196 -39.77 23.27 24.83
C ARG A 196 -38.56 23.30 25.79
N PRO A 197 -37.55 22.43 25.57
CA PRO A 197 -36.35 22.36 26.41
C PRO A 197 -35.61 23.68 26.55
N TYR A 198 -35.51 24.46 25.46
CA TYR A 198 -34.83 25.77 25.47
C TYR A 198 -35.41 26.76 26.49
N PHE A 199 -36.69 26.65 26.86
CA PHE A 199 -37.31 27.50 27.87
C PHE A 199 -37.27 26.86 29.26
N ARG A 200 -37.64 25.59 29.36
CA ARG A 200 -37.80 24.90 30.65
C ARG A 200 -36.48 24.53 31.32
N ASP A 201 -35.46 24.23 30.54
CA ASP A 201 -34.15 23.84 31.09
C ASP A 201 -33.34 25.05 31.60
N GLN A 202 -33.80 26.26 31.31
CA GLN A 202 -33.19 27.53 31.75
C GLN A 202 -33.71 28.03 33.11
N GLN A 203 -34.58 27.27 33.78
CA GLN A 203 -35.15 27.67 35.07
C GLN A 203 -34.07 27.76 36.17
N PRO A 204 -34.05 28.84 36.98
CA PRO A 204 -33.14 28.97 38.13
C PRO A 204 -33.32 27.81 39.11
N GLY A 205 -32.24 27.08 39.40
CA GLY A 205 -32.23 25.93 40.31
C GLY A 205 -31.96 24.59 39.64
N ARG A 206 -32.18 24.45 38.33
CA ARG A 206 -31.55 23.39 37.53
C ARG A 206 -30.12 23.82 37.25
N ALA A 207 -29.16 23.27 37.98
CA ALA A 207 -27.75 23.61 37.88
C ALA A 207 -27.19 23.34 36.47
N LEU A 208 -27.23 24.35 35.59
CA LEU A 208 -26.41 24.40 34.39
C LEU A 208 -25.57 25.68 34.47
N GLN A 209 -24.30 25.50 34.81
CA GLN A 209 -23.26 26.54 34.86
C GLN A 209 -22.91 27.11 33.47
N THR A 210 -23.63 26.70 32.42
CA THR A 210 -23.38 27.09 31.04
C THR A 210 -24.21 28.32 30.68
N ARG A 211 -23.53 29.35 30.17
CA ARG A 211 -24.11 30.62 29.70
C ARG A 211 -25.21 30.45 28.64
N TRP A 212 -25.14 29.37 27.86
CA TRP A 212 -26.04 29.05 26.75
C TRP A 212 -26.46 27.58 26.79
N HIS A 213 -27.64 27.28 26.27
CA HIS A 213 -28.15 25.92 26.14
C HIS A 213 -28.60 25.64 24.70
N TRP A 214 -28.08 24.57 24.12
CA TRP A 214 -28.45 24.06 22.81
C TRP A 214 -29.46 22.93 22.94
N THR A 215 -30.52 22.96 22.13
CA THR A 215 -31.44 21.83 22.00
C THR A 215 -30.89 20.75 21.08
N GLU A 216 -31.45 19.55 21.19
CA GLU A 216 -31.37 18.55 20.11
C GLU A 216 -32.13 19.04 18.88
N ALA A 217 -31.91 18.37 17.74
CA ALA A 217 -32.62 18.70 16.51
C ALA A 217 -34.11 18.39 16.67
N TYR A 218 -34.98 19.35 16.34
CA TYR A 218 -36.43 19.13 16.42
C TYR A 218 -37.16 19.76 15.24
N GLN A 219 -38.37 19.26 14.98
CA GLN A 219 -39.24 19.81 13.97
C GLN A 219 -39.88 21.10 14.47
N GLY A 220 -39.60 22.21 13.78
CA GLY A 220 -40.25 23.49 13.99
C GLY A 220 -41.73 23.46 13.66
N GLU A 221 -42.45 24.46 14.16
CA GLU A 221 -43.88 24.61 13.88
C GLU A 221 -44.11 25.15 12.45
N PHE A 222 -45.35 25.12 11.99
CA PHE A 222 -45.77 25.76 10.73
C PHE A 222 -44.91 25.40 9.50
N ASN A 223 -44.42 24.16 9.44
CA ASN A 223 -43.56 23.63 8.36
C ASN A 223 -42.20 24.35 8.20
N GLU A 224 -41.65 24.92 9.28
CA GLU A 224 -40.31 25.54 9.28
C GLU A 224 -39.15 24.53 9.09
N GLY A 225 -39.44 23.24 9.18
CA GLY A 225 -38.47 22.16 8.99
C GLY A 225 -37.72 21.79 10.27
N LEU A 226 -36.66 21.01 10.12
CA LEU A 226 -35.75 20.69 11.22
C LEU A 226 -34.91 21.92 11.60
N MET A 227 -34.71 22.13 12.89
CA MET A 227 -33.93 23.25 13.42
C MET A 227 -33.20 22.88 14.71
N LEU A 228 -32.18 23.67 15.04
CA LEU A 228 -31.59 23.74 16.37
C LEU A 228 -31.85 25.10 16.98
N THR A 229 -32.07 25.13 18.29
CA THR A 229 -32.23 26.38 19.03
C THR A 229 -31.13 26.50 20.06
N VAL A 230 -30.53 27.69 20.13
CA VAL A 230 -29.74 28.11 21.28
C VAL A 230 -30.55 29.06 22.14
N SER A 231 -30.38 28.99 23.45
CA SER A 231 -31.07 29.83 24.41
C SER A 231 -30.15 30.37 25.50
N ALA A 232 -30.48 31.57 25.99
CA ALA A 232 -29.82 32.24 27.10
C ALA A 232 -30.87 32.77 28.09
N PRO A 233 -30.68 32.59 29.41
CA PRO A 233 -31.64 33.09 30.40
C PRO A 233 -31.50 34.61 30.57
N VAL A 234 -32.63 35.29 30.76
CA VAL A 234 -32.68 36.72 31.06
C VAL A 234 -32.97 36.88 32.55
N ILE A 235 -31.95 37.31 33.30
CA ILE A 235 -31.99 37.39 34.76
C ILE A 235 -31.51 38.78 35.18
N ALA A 236 -32.31 39.48 35.97
CA ALA A 236 -31.93 40.73 36.63
C ALA A 236 -32.51 40.76 38.05
N HIS A 237 -31.83 41.40 39.00
CA HIS A 237 -32.27 41.47 40.42
C HIS A 237 -32.63 40.10 41.04
N GLN A 238 -31.89 39.05 40.71
CA GLN A 238 -32.18 37.65 41.13
C GLN A 238 -33.55 37.10 40.66
N HIS A 239 -34.23 37.81 39.77
CA HIS A 239 -35.47 37.38 39.13
C HIS A 239 -35.17 36.87 37.71
N TRP A 240 -35.72 35.71 37.36
CA TRP A 240 -35.67 35.17 36.00
C TRP A 240 -36.92 35.61 35.25
N TYR A 241 -36.74 36.49 34.27
CA TYR A 241 -37.84 37.08 33.50
C TYR A 241 -38.28 36.17 32.35
N GLY A 242 -37.33 35.46 31.75
CA GLY A 242 -37.59 34.64 30.57
C GLY A 242 -36.32 34.20 29.87
N VAL A 243 -36.45 33.86 28.60
CA VAL A 243 -35.37 33.29 27.80
C VAL A 243 -35.29 33.99 26.45
N LEU A 244 -34.06 34.27 26.04
CA LEU A 244 -33.72 34.76 24.72
C LEU A 244 -33.22 33.58 23.87
N SER A 245 -33.75 33.42 22.66
CA SER A 245 -33.45 32.24 21.83
C SER A 245 -33.23 32.59 20.36
N MET A 246 -32.38 31.80 19.68
CA MET A 246 -32.11 31.87 18.24
C MET A 246 -32.29 30.50 17.60
N ASP A 247 -32.99 30.45 16.46
CA ASP A 247 -33.18 29.26 15.66
C ASP A 247 -32.21 29.19 14.48
N PHE A 248 -31.68 28.01 14.23
CA PHE A 248 -30.89 27.68 13.06
C PHE A 248 -31.61 26.60 12.28
N THR A 249 -32.25 26.96 11.17
CA THR A 249 -32.90 25.97 10.30
C THR A 249 -31.89 25.07 9.61
N GLN A 250 -32.31 23.84 9.32
CA GLN A 250 -31.58 22.90 8.48
C GLN A 250 -31.16 23.54 7.15
N GLN A 251 -32.02 24.38 6.56
CA GLN A 251 -31.75 25.05 5.28
C GLN A 251 -30.54 26.00 5.37
N ARG A 252 -30.45 26.83 6.42
CA ARG A 252 -29.33 27.76 6.64
C ARG A 252 -28.02 27.01 6.85
N ILE A 253 -28.04 25.98 7.70
CA ILE A 253 -26.88 25.13 7.96
C ILE A 253 -26.45 24.41 6.67
N ASN A 254 -27.39 23.87 5.89
CA ASN A 254 -27.11 23.19 4.64
C ASN A 254 -26.53 24.14 3.57
N ALA A 255 -27.07 25.36 3.44
CA ALA A 255 -26.54 26.37 2.53
C ALA A 255 -25.09 26.74 2.87
N LEU A 256 -24.78 26.91 4.16
CA LEU A 256 -23.42 27.17 4.62
C LEU A 256 -22.50 25.98 4.34
N LEU A 257 -22.95 24.75 4.59
CA LEU A 257 -22.19 23.54 4.25
C LEU A 257 -21.89 23.46 2.74
N HIS A 258 -22.85 23.83 1.89
CA HIS A 258 -22.64 23.91 0.45
C HIS A 258 -21.61 24.97 0.06
N GLN A 259 -21.64 26.15 0.68
CA GLN A 259 -20.68 27.24 0.40
C GLN A 259 -19.27 26.90 0.88
N SER A 260 -19.15 26.27 2.05
CA SER A 260 -17.86 25.87 2.63
C SER A 260 -17.33 24.55 2.05
N ARG A 261 -18.12 23.83 1.25
CA ARG A 261 -17.69 22.61 0.56
C ARG A 261 -16.81 22.97 -0.64
N HIS A 262 -15.51 22.74 -0.49
CA HIS A 262 -14.60 22.75 -1.64
C HIS A 262 -14.91 21.58 -2.60
N SER A 263 -14.68 21.79 -3.90
CA SER A 263 -14.89 20.78 -4.97
C SER A 263 -14.18 19.44 -4.74
N VAL A 264 -13.17 19.43 -3.87
CA VAL A 264 -12.34 18.27 -3.52
C VAL A 264 -12.99 17.35 -2.48
N LEU A 265 -13.93 17.84 -1.67
CA LEU A 265 -14.65 17.04 -0.66
C LEU A 265 -15.87 16.37 -1.28
N GLN A 266 -15.67 15.25 -1.98
CA GLN A 266 -16.75 14.51 -2.66
C GLN A 266 -17.46 13.47 -1.78
N GLY A 267 -17.06 13.33 -0.51
CA GLY A 267 -17.72 12.44 0.45
C GLY A 267 -19.10 12.95 0.91
N LYS A 268 -19.85 12.06 1.55
CA LYS A 268 -21.14 12.35 2.18
C LYS A 268 -20.86 13.08 3.48
N LEU A 269 -21.29 14.32 3.58
CA LEU A 269 -21.17 15.11 4.80
C LEU A 269 -22.48 15.01 5.58
N VAL A 270 -22.39 14.76 6.88
CA VAL A 270 -23.55 14.68 7.78
C VAL A 270 -23.22 15.47 9.03
N LEU A 271 -24.14 16.32 9.44
CA LEU A 271 -24.09 16.99 10.74
C LEU A 271 -25.09 16.31 11.66
N GLU A 272 -24.64 15.89 12.83
CA GLU A 272 -25.44 15.17 13.80
C GLU A 272 -25.40 15.86 15.17
N ASP A 273 -26.51 15.83 15.91
CA ASP A 273 -26.59 16.46 17.23
C ASP A 273 -25.88 15.61 18.32
N ARG A 274 -26.01 16.03 19.59
CA ARG A 274 -25.42 15.32 20.73
C ARG A 274 -25.93 13.88 20.91
N ALA A 275 -27.14 13.59 20.44
CA ALA A 275 -27.78 12.28 20.48
C ALA A 275 -27.50 11.48 19.18
N LEU A 276 -26.69 12.04 18.28
CA LEU A 276 -26.33 11.47 16.97
C LEU A 276 -27.53 11.33 16.03
N ASN A 277 -28.53 12.20 16.19
CA ASN A 277 -29.60 12.37 15.23
C ASN A 277 -29.13 13.28 14.09
N GLU A 278 -29.52 12.95 12.85
CA GLU A 278 -29.16 13.72 11.68
C GLU A 278 -29.86 15.09 11.68
N ILE A 279 -29.07 16.17 11.72
CA ILE A 279 -29.53 17.55 11.56
C ILE A 279 -29.65 17.86 10.08
N THR A 280 -28.58 17.59 9.34
CA THR A 280 -28.52 17.84 7.90
C THR A 280 -27.51 16.94 7.22
N ARG A 281 -27.71 16.71 5.92
CA ARG A 281 -26.83 15.91 5.08
C ARG A 281 -26.56 16.57 3.75
N LEU A 282 -25.31 16.48 3.34
CA LEU A 282 -24.84 16.80 2.01
C LEU A 282 -24.56 15.49 1.27
N PRO A 283 -25.39 15.11 0.29
CA PRO A 283 -25.20 13.85 -0.41
C PRO A 283 -23.90 13.85 -1.22
N ALA A 284 -23.37 12.65 -1.44
CA ALA A 284 -22.27 12.39 -2.35
C ALA A 284 -22.76 11.67 -3.62
N PRO A 285 -22.09 11.85 -4.77
CA PRO A 285 -22.35 11.04 -5.96
C PRO A 285 -22.09 9.57 -5.65
N HIS A 286 -23.04 8.68 -5.95
CA HIS A 286 -22.95 7.24 -5.63
C HIS A 286 -22.74 6.95 -4.13
N ASP A 287 -23.45 7.67 -3.26
CA ASP A 287 -23.48 7.41 -1.82
C ASP A 287 -23.98 5.99 -1.52
N VAL A 288 -23.27 5.29 -0.63
CA VAL A 288 -23.63 3.96 -0.13
C VAL A 288 -23.83 4.09 1.37
N ALA A 289 -25.02 3.77 1.85
CA ALA A 289 -25.35 3.86 3.26
C ALA A 289 -24.48 2.90 4.09
N LEU A 290 -24.07 3.35 5.28
CA LEU A 290 -23.38 2.52 6.25
C LEU A 290 -24.31 1.41 6.75
N THR A 291 -23.80 0.19 6.84
CA THR A 291 -24.52 -0.90 7.50
C THR A 291 -24.69 -0.63 8.99
N PRO A 292 -25.69 -1.22 9.67
CA PRO A 292 -25.88 -1.02 11.12
C PRO A 292 -24.64 -1.36 11.95
N ALA A 293 -23.88 -2.39 11.54
CA ALA A 293 -22.62 -2.76 12.19
C ALA A 293 -21.53 -1.68 12.03
N GLN A 294 -21.34 -1.16 10.81
CA GLN A 294 -20.39 -0.08 10.56
C GLN A 294 -20.79 1.22 11.29
N ARG A 295 -22.09 1.52 11.35
CA ARG A 295 -22.63 2.65 12.11
C ARG A 295 -22.32 2.50 13.61
N GLY A 296 -22.52 1.31 14.18
CA GLY A 296 -22.18 1.03 15.58
C GLY A 296 -20.69 1.25 15.88
N GLN A 297 -19.79 0.80 15.00
CA GLN A 297 -18.34 1.04 15.13
C GLN A 297 -17.99 2.53 15.08
N LEU A 298 -18.62 3.28 14.18
CA LEU A 298 -18.42 4.73 14.08
C LEU A 298 -18.87 5.46 15.35
N ILE A 299 -20.04 5.14 15.87
CA ILE A 299 -20.58 5.74 17.10
C ILE A 299 -19.63 5.47 18.28
N GLN A 300 -19.16 4.23 18.42
CA GLN A 300 -18.20 3.88 19.47
C GLN A 300 -16.90 4.69 19.37
N ALA A 301 -16.38 4.90 18.15
CA ALA A 301 -15.17 5.70 17.92
C ALA A 301 -15.38 7.20 18.20
N ILE A 302 -16.56 7.75 17.86
CA ILE A 302 -16.94 9.14 18.15
C ILE A 302 -16.94 9.41 19.66
N HIS A 303 -17.45 8.47 20.46
CA HIS A 303 -17.43 8.62 21.92
C HIS A 303 -16.02 8.56 22.54
N GLN A 304 -15.06 7.92 21.87
CA GLN A 304 -13.69 7.81 22.37
C GLN A 304 -12.86 9.07 22.10
N GLN A 305 -13.06 9.73 20.97
CA GLN A 305 -12.24 10.88 20.56
C GLN A 305 -13.08 11.98 19.89
N PRO A 306 -12.84 13.26 20.22
CA PRO A 306 -13.57 14.39 19.64
C PRO A 306 -13.28 14.62 18.15
N ALA A 307 -12.22 14.02 17.60
CA ALA A 307 -11.95 14.03 16.18
C ALA A 307 -11.10 12.82 15.80
N GLY A 308 -11.41 12.19 14.67
CA GLY A 308 -10.70 10.99 14.24
C GLY A 308 -11.07 10.54 12.84
N THR A 309 -10.43 9.44 12.42
CA THR A 309 -10.73 8.76 11.15
C THR A 309 -10.80 7.25 11.38
N LEU A 310 -11.69 6.57 10.68
CA LEU A 310 -11.93 5.13 10.82
C LEU A 310 -12.28 4.53 9.46
N TRP A 311 -11.57 3.45 9.12
CA TRP A 311 -11.91 2.64 7.95
C TRP A 311 -13.04 1.68 8.28
N LEU A 312 -14.15 1.78 7.54
CA LEU A 312 -15.35 0.96 7.62
C LEU A 312 -15.46 0.13 6.33
N GLY A 313 -14.66 -0.92 6.22
CA GLY A 313 -14.55 -1.70 4.99
C GLY A 313 -13.91 -0.88 3.86
N SER A 314 -14.68 -0.58 2.81
CA SER A 314 -14.22 0.24 1.68
C SER A 314 -14.49 1.74 1.83
N GLN A 315 -15.09 2.18 2.95
CA GLN A 315 -15.40 3.58 3.22
C GLN A 315 -14.52 4.12 4.35
N LEU A 316 -14.01 5.34 4.20
CA LEU A 316 -13.31 6.08 5.24
C LEU A 316 -14.26 7.11 5.85
N ALA A 317 -14.59 6.91 7.13
CA ALA A 317 -15.32 7.88 7.92
C ALA A 317 -14.33 8.78 8.67
N SER A 318 -14.58 10.08 8.66
CA SER A 318 -13.84 11.08 9.42
C SER A 318 -14.82 11.94 10.19
N TRP A 319 -14.54 12.25 11.45
CA TRP A 319 -15.43 13.07 12.28
C TRP A 319 -14.67 14.13 13.06
N VAL A 320 -15.37 15.19 13.43
CA VAL A 320 -14.90 16.26 14.31
C VAL A 320 -16.08 16.84 15.09
N LYS A 321 -15.89 17.06 16.40
CA LYS A 321 -16.85 17.77 17.25
C LYS A 321 -16.75 19.28 16.99
N LEU A 322 -17.89 19.94 16.83
CA LEU A 322 -17.96 21.40 16.82
C LEU A 322 -17.65 21.94 18.22
N LYS A 323 -17.02 23.13 18.28
CA LYS A 323 -16.63 23.74 19.56
C LYS A 323 -17.79 24.51 20.19
N ASN A 324 -18.58 25.17 19.36
CA ASN A 324 -19.59 26.14 19.81
C ASN A 324 -21.00 25.55 19.85
N VAL A 325 -21.18 24.38 19.23
CA VAL A 325 -22.44 23.61 19.21
C VAL A 325 -22.11 22.18 19.64
N ASP A 326 -22.97 21.56 20.45
CA ASP A 326 -22.86 20.14 20.80
C ASP A 326 -23.33 19.24 19.64
N ALA A 327 -22.59 19.31 18.53
CA ALA A 327 -22.84 18.56 17.31
C ALA A 327 -21.54 18.00 16.71
N TRP A 328 -21.69 16.95 15.92
CA TRP A 328 -20.61 16.23 15.25
C TRP A 328 -20.73 16.41 13.75
N LEU A 329 -19.63 16.85 13.13
CA LEU A 329 -19.49 16.87 11.68
C LEU A 329 -18.81 15.58 11.22
N ILE A 330 -19.49 14.81 10.39
CA ILE A 330 -19.05 13.50 9.91
C ILE A 330 -18.95 13.55 8.40
N ASN A 331 -17.86 13.05 7.84
CA ASN A 331 -17.68 12.85 6.41
C ASN A 331 -17.39 11.38 6.12
N VAL A 332 -18.17 10.78 5.24
CA VAL A 332 -18.04 9.38 4.82
C VAL A 332 -17.72 9.33 3.33
N GLN A 333 -16.58 8.77 2.97
CA GLN A 333 -16.13 8.69 1.58
C GLN A 333 -15.75 7.25 1.21
N SER A 334 -16.15 6.79 0.03
CA SER A 334 -15.73 5.48 -0.48
C SER A 334 -14.33 5.53 -1.12
N LEU A 335 -13.61 4.41 -1.07
CA LEU A 335 -12.33 4.23 -1.79
C LEU A 335 -12.46 4.53 -3.28
N ARG A 336 -13.59 4.18 -3.90
CA ARG A 336 -13.83 4.46 -5.33
C ARG A 336 -13.88 5.96 -5.62
N GLN A 337 -14.55 6.74 -4.76
CA GLN A 337 -14.58 8.20 -4.85
C GLN A 337 -13.20 8.81 -4.55
N GLY A 338 -12.43 8.23 -3.62
CA GLY A 338 -11.05 8.63 -3.36
C GLY A 338 -10.13 8.37 -4.56
N LEU A 339 -10.28 7.22 -5.22
CA LEU A 339 -9.51 6.81 -6.40
C LEU A 339 -9.80 7.67 -7.65
N SER A 340 -11.02 8.23 -7.78
CA SER A 340 -11.36 9.15 -8.87
C SER A 340 -10.77 10.55 -8.71
N GLN A 341 -10.28 10.91 -7.52
CA GLN A 341 -9.61 12.20 -7.31
C GLN A 341 -8.20 12.21 -7.91
N GLU A 342 -7.57 13.39 -8.01
CA GLU A 342 -6.21 13.52 -8.55
C GLU A 342 -5.20 12.61 -7.85
N LEU A 343 -5.29 12.53 -6.52
CA LEU A 343 -4.45 11.62 -5.72
C LEU A 343 -4.64 10.15 -6.09
N GLY A 344 -5.88 9.75 -6.34
CA GLY A 344 -6.21 8.39 -6.74
C GLY A 344 -5.69 8.04 -8.13
N ARG A 345 -5.77 8.98 -9.08
CA ARG A 345 -5.17 8.84 -10.41
C ARG A 345 -3.65 8.74 -10.35
N VAL A 346 -3.00 9.55 -9.50
CA VAL A 346 -1.55 9.46 -9.25
C VAL A 346 -1.19 8.09 -8.65
N ALA A 347 -1.94 7.61 -7.66
CA ALA A 347 -1.69 6.30 -7.06
C ALA A 347 -1.85 5.14 -8.06
N LEU A 348 -2.89 5.18 -8.90
CA LEU A 348 -3.08 4.19 -9.98
C LEU A 348 -1.96 4.25 -11.03
N PHE A 349 -1.51 5.46 -11.38
CA PHE A 349 -0.39 5.64 -12.29
C PHE A 349 0.93 5.09 -11.72
N LEU A 350 1.24 5.37 -10.45
CA LEU A 350 2.41 4.83 -9.76
C LEU A 350 2.36 3.30 -9.66
N LEU A 351 1.20 2.73 -9.32
CA LEU A 351 0.99 1.28 -9.34
C LEU A 351 1.25 0.70 -10.74
N GLY A 352 0.73 1.35 -11.78
CA GLY A 352 0.96 0.96 -13.17
C GLY A 352 2.43 1.01 -13.57
N MET A 353 3.14 2.08 -13.20
CA MET A 353 4.59 2.19 -13.40
C MET A 353 5.37 1.10 -12.66
N TRP A 354 4.99 0.76 -11.43
CA TRP A 354 5.62 -0.30 -10.67
C TRP A 354 5.39 -1.67 -11.31
N LEU A 355 4.16 -1.97 -11.74
CA LEU A 355 3.85 -3.21 -12.47
C LEU A 355 4.65 -3.31 -13.78
N LEU A 356 4.79 -2.20 -14.51
CA LEU A 356 5.62 -2.13 -15.70
C LEU A 356 7.11 -2.38 -15.37
N PHE A 357 7.61 -1.79 -14.29
CA PHE A 357 8.98 -2.02 -13.83
C PHE A 357 9.23 -3.49 -13.46
N VAL A 358 8.31 -4.12 -12.73
CA VAL A 358 8.38 -5.55 -12.38
C VAL A 358 8.36 -6.42 -13.65
N LEU A 359 7.51 -6.09 -14.62
CA LEU A 359 7.45 -6.78 -15.91
C LEU A 359 8.78 -6.67 -16.67
N LEU A 360 9.35 -5.47 -16.75
CA LEU A 360 10.65 -5.23 -17.40
C LEU A 360 11.78 -5.97 -16.68
N LEU A 361 11.77 -5.97 -15.34
CA LEU A 361 12.74 -6.68 -14.52
C LEU A 361 12.66 -8.20 -14.74
N ALA A 362 11.45 -8.75 -14.82
CA ALA A 362 11.22 -10.17 -15.14
C ALA A 362 11.68 -10.53 -16.55
N LEU A 363 11.41 -9.67 -17.55
CA LEU A 363 11.87 -9.87 -18.92
C LEU A 363 13.39 -9.82 -19.02
N ALA A 364 14.03 -8.83 -18.38
CA ALA A 364 15.48 -8.71 -18.31
C ALA A 364 16.12 -9.94 -17.63
N HIS A 365 15.52 -10.43 -16.54
CA HIS A 365 15.95 -11.66 -15.87
C HIS A 365 15.93 -12.85 -16.84
N GLN A 366 14.82 -13.06 -17.56
CA GLN A 366 14.71 -14.15 -18.51
C GLN A 366 15.74 -14.07 -19.64
N VAL A 367 15.97 -12.87 -20.19
CA VAL A 367 16.95 -12.67 -21.27
C VAL A 367 18.37 -12.96 -20.78
N ILE A 368 18.78 -12.37 -19.65
CA ILE A 368 20.13 -12.54 -19.11
C ILE A 368 20.38 -14.00 -18.72
N PHE A 369 19.40 -14.65 -18.09
CA PHE A 369 19.52 -16.05 -17.72
C PHE A 369 19.69 -16.97 -18.94
N ARG A 370 18.90 -16.75 -20.01
CA ARG A 370 19.05 -17.50 -21.28
C ARG A 370 20.41 -17.24 -21.91
N LEU A 371 20.90 -16.00 -21.87
CA LEU A 371 22.21 -15.63 -22.42
C LEU A 371 23.35 -16.34 -21.68
N VAL A 372 23.34 -16.33 -20.34
CA VAL A 372 24.37 -16.99 -19.52
C VAL A 372 24.40 -18.49 -19.79
N ARG A 373 23.25 -19.16 -19.85
CA ARG A 373 23.18 -20.60 -20.20
C ARG A 373 23.73 -20.90 -21.58
N ARG A 374 23.38 -20.08 -22.59
CA ARG A 374 23.89 -20.25 -23.96
C ARG A 374 25.40 -20.07 -24.04
N LEU A 375 25.95 -19.10 -23.29
CA LEU A 375 27.39 -18.87 -23.22
C LEU A 375 28.11 -20.05 -22.56
N GLU A 376 27.56 -20.61 -21.48
CA GLU A 376 28.10 -21.81 -20.82
C GLU A 376 28.10 -23.02 -21.76
N ASP A 377 26.98 -23.29 -22.45
CA ASP A 377 26.88 -24.39 -23.41
C ASP A 377 27.84 -24.23 -24.60
N LEU A 378 27.95 -23.02 -25.15
CA LEU A 378 28.85 -22.73 -26.26
C LEU A 378 30.30 -22.90 -25.84
N SER A 379 30.67 -22.39 -24.67
CA SER A 379 32.01 -22.54 -24.10
C SER A 379 32.36 -24.02 -23.91
N ALA A 380 31.44 -24.83 -23.37
CA ALA A 380 31.64 -26.26 -23.21
C ALA A 380 31.82 -26.99 -24.55
N ARG A 381 31.02 -26.65 -25.57
CA ARG A 381 31.14 -27.24 -26.92
C ARG A 381 32.45 -26.87 -27.61
N LEU A 382 32.88 -25.61 -27.48
CA LEU A 382 34.15 -25.13 -28.02
C LEU A 382 35.33 -25.82 -27.32
N ALA A 383 35.30 -25.89 -25.99
CA ALA A 383 36.31 -26.60 -25.21
C ALA A 383 36.39 -28.09 -25.60
N TRP A 384 35.25 -28.73 -25.85
CA TRP A 384 35.23 -30.12 -26.30
C TRP A 384 35.86 -30.29 -27.69
N ARG A 385 35.44 -29.48 -28.67
CA ARG A 385 36.00 -29.54 -30.05
C ARG A 385 37.49 -29.20 -30.09
N ALA A 386 37.94 -28.28 -29.23
CA ALA A 386 39.34 -27.89 -29.13
C ALA A 386 40.21 -29.00 -28.55
N ASN A 387 39.66 -29.89 -27.71
CA ASN A 387 40.45 -30.87 -26.96
C ASN A 387 40.32 -32.32 -27.44
N TYR A 388 39.22 -32.70 -28.09
CA TYR A 388 38.95 -34.10 -28.45
C TYR A 388 38.94 -34.32 -29.96
N ASP A 389 39.40 -35.51 -30.38
CA ASP A 389 39.29 -35.99 -31.76
C ASP A 389 37.83 -36.35 -32.07
N GLY A 390 37.33 -35.86 -33.21
CA GLY A 390 35.91 -35.97 -33.58
C GLY A 390 35.44 -37.40 -33.86
N LEU A 391 36.35 -38.30 -34.26
CA LEU A 391 36.02 -39.70 -34.57
C LEU A 391 36.19 -40.61 -33.35
N THR A 392 37.32 -40.49 -32.65
CA THR A 392 37.70 -41.43 -31.60
C THR A 392 37.30 -41.01 -30.19
N HIS A 393 36.92 -39.73 -30.01
CA HIS A 393 36.61 -39.12 -28.70
C HIS A 393 37.74 -39.23 -27.65
N LEU A 394 38.95 -39.57 -28.09
CA LEU A 394 40.18 -39.40 -27.30
C LEU A 394 40.67 -37.96 -27.45
N LEU A 395 41.68 -37.56 -26.68
CA LEU A 395 42.27 -36.24 -26.88
C LEU A 395 42.84 -36.13 -28.30
N ASN A 396 42.69 -34.95 -28.90
CA ASN A 396 43.43 -34.67 -30.13
C ASN A 396 44.91 -34.47 -29.81
N ARG A 397 45.75 -34.43 -30.85
CA ARG A 397 47.20 -34.28 -30.72
C ARG A 397 47.61 -33.15 -29.79
N SER A 398 47.09 -31.93 -30.00
CA SER A 398 47.49 -30.76 -29.22
C SER A 398 47.14 -30.92 -27.74
N ALA A 399 45.88 -31.24 -27.44
CA ALA A 399 45.42 -31.38 -26.05
C ALA A 399 46.06 -32.58 -25.32
N PHE A 400 46.41 -33.64 -26.05
CA PHE A 400 47.16 -34.75 -25.50
C PHE A 400 48.55 -34.31 -25.04
N PHE A 401 49.30 -33.59 -25.89
CA PHE A 401 50.66 -33.14 -25.54
C PHE A 401 50.66 -32.12 -24.40
N ASP A 402 49.68 -31.21 -24.38
CA ASP A 402 49.53 -30.26 -23.27
C ASP A 402 49.34 -31.01 -21.93
N GLN A 403 48.51 -32.05 -21.91
CA GLN A 403 48.32 -32.89 -20.72
C GLN A 403 49.53 -33.76 -20.40
N PHE A 404 50.20 -34.30 -21.43
CA PHE A 404 51.41 -35.09 -21.25
C PHE A 404 52.52 -34.24 -20.59
N ILE A 405 52.80 -33.05 -21.11
CA ILE A 405 53.81 -32.14 -20.55
C ILE A 405 53.45 -31.77 -19.10
N ALA A 406 52.19 -31.49 -18.81
CA ALA A 406 51.73 -31.18 -17.46
C ALA A 406 51.91 -32.38 -16.50
N LEU A 407 51.56 -33.59 -16.92
CA LEU A 407 51.74 -34.81 -16.14
C LEU A 407 53.21 -35.15 -15.93
N ALA A 408 54.04 -34.94 -16.95
CA ALA A 408 55.48 -35.14 -16.89
C ALA A 408 56.12 -34.29 -15.80
N ARG A 409 55.86 -32.97 -15.80
CA ARG A 409 56.34 -32.06 -14.77
C ARG A 409 55.85 -32.46 -13.37
N ARG A 410 54.59 -32.88 -13.26
CA ARG A 410 54.02 -33.31 -11.97
C ARG A 410 54.70 -34.57 -11.44
N CYS A 411 54.93 -35.57 -12.30
CA CYS A 411 55.58 -36.81 -11.90
C CYS A 411 57.06 -36.59 -11.57
N GLU A 412 57.74 -35.71 -12.30
CA GLU A 412 59.13 -35.29 -12.02
C GLU A 412 59.25 -34.66 -10.62
N GLN A 413 58.37 -33.69 -10.30
CA GLN A 413 58.34 -33.04 -8.99
C GLN A 413 58.08 -34.02 -7.83
N GLN A 414 57.32 -35.08 -8.10
CA GLN A 414 56.96 -36.09 -7.10
C GLN A 414 57.92 -37.30 -7.09
N GLN A 415 58.91 -37.31 -8.00
CA GLN A 415 59.80 -38.45 -8.25
C GLN A 415 59.04 -39.78 -8.47
N GLN A 416 57.95 -39.72 -9.23
CA GLN A 416 57.07 -40.85 -9.51
C GLN A 416 57.26 -41.35 -10.94
N PRO A 417 57.19 -42.66 -11.21
CA PRO A 417 57.40 -43.20 -12.55
C PRO A 417 56.30 -42.73 -13.51
N LEU A 418 56.69 -42.36 -14.73
CA LEU A 418 55.80 -41.98 -15.83
C LEU A 418 56.10 -42.88 -17.02
N ALA A 419 55.11 -43.61 -17.50
CA ALA A 419 55.27 -44.46 -18.68
C ALA A 419 54.48 -43.93 -19.88
N VAL A 420 55.00 -44.19 -21.07
CA VAL A 420 54.40 -43.79 -22.34
C VAL A 420 54.26 -45.01 -23.23
N ILE A 421 53.09 -45.16 -23.85
CA ILE A 421 52.81 -46.21 -24.82
C ILE A 421 52.47 -45.56 -26.16
N GLN A 422 53.29 -45.82 -27.16
CA GLN A 422 53.05 -45.44 -28.54
C GLN A 422 52.41 -46.63 -29.27
N LEU A 423 51.26 -46.43 -29.90
CA LEU A 423 50.43 -47.46 -30.52
C LEU A 423 50.15 -47.12 -31.98
N ASP A 424 50.14 -48.14 -32.83
CA ASP A 424 49.76 -47.98 -34.23
C ASP A 424 49.05 -49.23 -34.75
N ILE A 425 48.02 -49.03 -35.57
CA ILE A 425 47.19 -50.09 -36.12
C ILE A 425 47.94 -50.79 -37.26
N ASP A 426 48.15 -52.10 -37.10
CA ASP A 426 48.86 -52.89 -38.10
C ASP A 426 48.07 -52.96 -39.41
N HIS A 427 48.75 -52.67 -40.52
CA HIS A 427 48.19 -52.76 -41.87
C HIS A 427 46.93 -51.89 -42.08
N PHE A 428 46.80 -50.76 -41.39
CA PHE A 428 45.61 -49.90 -41.50
C PHE A 428 45.32 -49.43 -42.94
N LYS A 429 46.35 -49.09 -43.72
CA LYS A 429 46.19 -48.79 -45.15
C LYS A 429 45.52 -49.94 -45.92
N LYS A 430 45.90 -51.19 -45.65
CA LYS A 430 45.28 -52.37 -46.27
C LYS A 430 43.80 -52.51 -45.86
N VAL A 431 43.45 -52.14 -44.64
CA VAL A 431 42.04 -52.11 -44.19
C VAL A 431 41.25 -51.11 -45.02
N ASN A 432 41.76 -49.89 -45.18
CA ASN A 432 41.13 -48.86 -46.03
C ASN A 432 41.02 -49.30 -47.48
N ASP A 433 42.10 -49.88 -48.04
CA ASP A 433 42.15 -50.31 -49.43
C ASP A 433 41.20 -51.50 -49.69
N SER A 434 41.00 -52.39 -48.71
CA SER A 434 40.18 -53.61 -48.87
C SER A 434 38.71 -53.41 -48.54
N TRP A 435 38.40 -52.52 -47.60
CA TRP A 435 37.06 -52.39 -47.01
C TRP A 435 36.49 -50.96 -47.07
N GLY A 436 37.24 -50.02 -47.65
CA GLY A 436 36.90 -48.61 -47.73
C GLY A 436 37.17 -47.83 -46.44
N HIS A 437 37.22 -46.50 -46.57
CA HIS A 437 37.52 -45.60 -45.46
C HIS A 437 36.55 -45.71 -44.27
N HIS A 438 35.28 -46.00 -44.53
CA HIS A 438 34.28 -46.19 -43.47
C HIS A 438 34.62 -47.38 -42.55
N ALA A 439 35.17 -48.47 -43.09
CA ALA A 439 35.62 -49.60 -42.29
C ALA A 439 36.90 -49.25 -41.50
N GLY A 440 37.78 -48.41 -42.07
CA GLY A 440 38.90 -47.82 -41.36
C GLY A 440 38.48 -46.96 -40.16
N ASP A 441 37.45 -46.12 -40.35
CA ASP A 441 36.90 -45.31 -39.27
C ASP A 441 36.33 -46.17 -38.14
N GLN A 442 35.65 -47.27 -38.47
CA GLN A 442 35.20 -48.24 -37.47
C GLN A 442 36.35 -48.90 -36.72
N ALA A 443 37.46 -49.22 -37.41
CA ALA A 443 38.66 -49.74 -36.77
C ALA A 443 39.25 -48.72 -35.78
N LEU A 444 39.36 -47.45 -36.16
CA LEU A 444 39.84 -46.38 -35.28
C LEU A 444 38.94 -46.20 -34.05
N MET A 445 37.62 -46.13 -34.24
CA MET A 445 36.66 -46.06 -33.13
C MET A 445 36.76 -47.27 -32.20
N ARG A 446 36.98 -48.47 -32.76
CA ARG A 446 37.11 -49.69 -31.96
C ARG A 446 38.38 -49.69 -31.13
N VAL A 447 39.51 -49.28 -31.71
CA VAL A 447 40.79 -49.14 -31.00
C VAL A 447 40.66 -48.13 -29.87
N ALA A 448 40.12 -46.95 -30.15
CA ALA A 448 39.89 -45.92 -29.16
C ALA A 448 38.98 -46.39 -28.02
N GLY A 449 37.91 -47.13 -28.35
CA GLY A 449 37.04 -47.77 -27.37
C GLY A 449 37.79 -48.78 -26.49
N VAL A 450 38.63 -49.64 -27.07
CA VAL A 450 39.44 -50.59 -26.29
C VAL A 450 40.43 -49.87 -25.37
N ILE A 451 41.10 -48.82 -25.85
CA ILE A 451 41.99 -47.98 -25.05
C ILE A 451 41.21 -47.40 -23.85
N LYS A 452 40.11 -46.69 -24.10
CA LYS A 452 39.32 -46.02 -23.06
C LYS A 452 38.80 -46.97 -21.96
N HIS A 453 38.41 -48.20 -22.30
CA HIS A 453 37.93 -49.20 -21.33
C HIS A 453 39.05 -49.96 -20.61
N THR A 454 40.31 -49.74 -21.01
CA THR A 454 41.48 -50.42 -20.43
C THR A 454 42.26 -49.53 -19.47
N LEU A 455 42.08 -48.21 -19.60
CA LEU A 455 42.76 -47.16 -18.86
C LEU A 455 42.03 -46.80 -17.55
N ARG A 456 42.81 -46.33 -16.58
CA ARG A 456 42.33 -45.76 -15.31
C ARG A 456 41.87 -44.31 -15.52
N PRO A 457 41.10 -43.73 -14.59
CA PRO A 457 40.62 -42.35 -14.71
C PRO A 457 41.72 -41.27 -14.82
N TYR A 458 42.94 -41.55 -14.35
CA TYR A 458 44.08 -40.62 -14.36
C TYR A 458 45.04 -40.85 -15.53
N ASP A 459 44.81 -41.90 -16.33
CA ASP A 459 45.60 -42.19 -17.52
C ASP A 459 45.09 -41.30 -18.66
N VAL A 460 46.01 -40.80 -19.48
CA VAL A 460 45.69 -39.90 -20.59
C VAL A 460 45.95 -40.59 -21.91
N ALA A 461 44.98 -40.56 -22.82
CA ALA A 461 45.12 -41.12 -24.16
C ALA A 461 44.69 -40.12 -25.23
N GLY A 462 45.45 -40.09 -26.32
CA GLY A 462 45.18 -39.23 -27.46
C GLY A 462 45.44 -39.91 -28.79
N ARG A 463 44.75 -39.43 -29.83
CA ARG A 463 45.05 -39.75 -31.22
C ARG A 463 46.00 -38.68 -31.76
N ILE A 464 47.23 -39.07 -32.04
CA ILE A 464 48.33 -38.16 -32.39
C ILE A 464 48.60 -38.10 -33.90
N GLY A 465 48.10 -39.08 -34.65
CA GLY A 465 48.22 -39.19 -36.11
C GLY A 465 47.00 -39.87 -36.75
N GLY A 466 47.13 -40.27 -38.01
CA GLY A 466 46.06 -40.91 -38.77
C GLY A 466 45.61 -42.24 -38.14
N GLU A 467 46.56 -43.14 -37.88
CA GLU A 467 46.34 -44.47 -37.27
C GLU A 467 47.12 -44.67 -35.97
N GLU A 468 47.66 -43.56 -35.43
CA GLU A 468 48.58 -43.54 -34.31
C GLU A 468 47.90 -43.02 -33.04
N PHE A 469 48.08 -43.76 -31.95
CA PHE A 469 47.58 -43.41 -30.62
C PHE A 469 48.74 -43.35 -29.63
N CYS A 470 48.61 -42.49 -28.64
CA CYS A 470 49.59 -42.38 -27.56
C CYS A 470 48.88 -42.37 -26.22
N ILE A 471 49.51 -42.99 -25.23
CA ILE A 471 48.99 -43.11 -23.87
C ILE A 471 50.08 -42.72 -22.89
N VAL A 472 49.71 -41.90 -21.91
CA VAL A 472 50.55 -41.51 -20.77
C VAL A 472 49.96 -42.10 -19.51
N LEU A 473 50.79 -42.86 -18.79
CA LEU A 473 50.44 -43.57 -17.57
C LEU A 473 51.24 -42.98 -16.40
N PRO A 474 50.67 -42.06 -15.61
CA PRO A 474 51.33 -41.55 -14.41
C PRO A 474 51.41 -42.65 -13.33
N HIS A 475 52.42 -42.57 -12.47
CA HIS A 475 52.66 -43.53 -11.38
C HIS A 475 52.73 -44.99 -11.85
N THR A 476 53.29 -45.22 -13.03
CA THR A 476 53.31 -46.55 -13.66
C THR A 476 54.72 -46.90 -14.11
N THR A 477 55.22 -48.04 -13.66
CA THR A 477 56.53 -48.59 -14.03
C THR A 477 56.54 -49.18 -15.44
N LEU A 478 57.72 -49.41 -16.01
CA LEU A 478 57.86 -50.00 -17.35
C LEU A 478 57.14 -51.35 -17.50
N ALA A 479 57.27 -52.24 -16.50
CA ALA A 479 56.65 -53.56 -16.51
C ALA A 479 55.11 -53.49 -16.45
N GLU A 480 54.57 -52.59 -15.62
CA GLU A 480 53.13 -52.36 -15.54
C GLU A 480 52.58 -51.77 -16.84
N ALA A 481 53.29 -50.80 -17.43
CA ALA A 481 52.92 -50.19 -18.71
C ALA A 481 52.95 -51.20 -19.86
N GLN A 482 53.94 -52.11 -19.88
CA GLN A 482 53.96 -53.24 -20.80
C GLN A 482 52.73 -54.14 -20.63
N GLY A 483 52.33 -54.42 -19.38
CA GLY A 483 51.09 -55.16 -19.09
C GLY A 483 49.82 -54.44 -19.56
N VAL A 484 49.77 -53.11 -19.48
CA VAL A 484 48.66 -52.30 -20.03
C VAL A 484 48.64 -52.39 -21.56
N ALA A 485 49.78 -52.20 -22.21
CA ALA A 485 49.90 -52.29 -23.67
C ALA A 485 49.48 -53.68 -24.18
N GLU A 486 49.91 -54.75 -23.51
CA GLU A 486 49.58 -56.12 -23.88
C GLU A 486 48.10 -56.44 -23.67
N ARG A 487 47.49 -55.86 -22.63
CA ARG A 487 46.03 -55.94 -22.40
C ARG A 487 45.25 -55.22 -23.49
N ILE A 488 45.71 -54.05 -23.96
CA ILE A 488 45.08 -53.34 -25.08
C ILE A 488 45.19 -54.19 -26.36
N ARG A 489 46.38 -54.69 -26.67
CA ARG A 489 46.66 -55.53 -27.84
C ARG A 489 45.81 -56.80 -27.87
N SER A 490 45.81 -57.58 -26.78
CA SER A 490 45.07 -58.84 -26.71
C SER A 490 43.55 -58.62 -26.77
N ARG A 491 43.02 -57.58 -26.10
CA ARG A 491 41.61 -57.21 -26.17
C ARG A 491 41.18 -56.78 -27.57
N LEU A 492 42.03 -56.08 -28.31
CA LEU A 492 41.74 -55.70 -29.69
C LEU A 492 41.76 -56.92 -30.61
N ALA A 493 42.79 -57.76 -30.53
CA ALA A 493 42.94 -58.95 -31.36
C ALA A 493 41.79 -59.96 -31.16
N ALA A 494 41.22 -60.04 -29.95
CA ALA A 494 40.07 -60.90 -29.64
C ALA A 494 38.72 -60.37 -30.17
N LYS A 495 38.67 -59.17 -30.75
CA LYS A 495 37.45 -58.52 -31.21
C LYS A 495 37.40 -58.46 -32.74
N THR A 496 36.29 -58.90 -33.31
CA THR A 496 35.98 -58.70 -34.73
C THR A 496 35.18 -57.41 -34.93
N ILE A 497 35.37 -56.78 -36.08
CA ILE A 497 34.65 -55.58 -36.54
C ILE A 497 33.76 -56.02 -37.70
N LEU A 498 32.47 -55.68 -37.62
CA LEU A 498 31.48 -56.01 -38.62
C LEU A 498 31.51 -54.96 -39.74
N VAL A 499 31.77 -55.38 -40.98
CA VAL A 499 31.67 -54.49 -42.15
C VAL A 499 30.22 -54.43 -42.62
N ASN A 500 29.63 -55.61 -42.89
CA ASN A 500 28.25 -55.83 -43.34
C ASN A 500 27.67 -57.06 -42.61
N ALA A 501 26.37 -57.34 -42.76
CA ALA A 501 25.64 -58.43 -42.04
C ALA A 501 26.30 -59.83 -42.09
N SER A 502 27.15 -60.11 -43.09
CA SER A 502 27.83 -61.41 -43.27
C SER A 502 29.37 -61.33 -43.25
N THR A 503 29.96 -60.14 -43.04
CA THR A 503 31.40 -59.94 -43.25
C THR A 503 32.05 -59.23 -42.07
N THR A 504 33.05 -59.88 -41.47
CA THR A 504 33.83 -59.34 -40.35
C THR A 504 35.31 -59.34 -40.66
N PHE A 505 36.06 -58.38 -40.13
CA PHE A 505 37.52 -58.39 -40.14
C PHE A 505 38.07 -58.15 -38.73
N SER A 506 39.31 -58.54 -38.50
CA SER A 506 40.05 -58.27 -37.27
C SER A 506 41.20 -57.32 -37.56
N VAL A 507 41.50 -56.44 -36.61
CA VAL A 507 42.69 -55.58 -36.65
C VAL A 507 43.59 -55.92 -35.48
N THR A 508 44.89 -55.84 -35.69
CA THR A 508 45.90 -55.92 -34.65
C THR A 508 46.57 -54.57 -34.50
N LEU A 509 47.30 -54.38 -33.40
CA LEU A 509 48.14 -53.21 -33.22
C LEU A 509 49.51 -53.64 -32.71
N SER A 510 50.49 -52.79 -33.01
CA SER A 510 51.82 -52.88 -32.44
C SER A 510 51.97 -51.75 -31.41
N ALA A 511 52.78 -51.99 -30.37
CA ALA A 511 53.01 -51.03 -29.31
C ALA A 511 54.49 -50.92 -28.94
N GLY A 512 54.97 -49.71 -28.71
CA GLY A 512 56.25 -49.42 -28.07
C GLY A 512 56.03 -48.76 -26.72
N VAL A 513 56.78 -49.19 -25.70
CA VAL A 513 56.62 -48.70 -24.32
C VAL A 513 57.93 -48.09 -23.84
N SER A 514 57.87 -46.91 -23.22
CA SER A 514 59.01 -46.26 -22.55
C SER A 514 58.62 -45.81 -21.13
N CYS A 515 59.62 -45.57 -20.28
CA CYS A 515 59.39 -45.10 -18.91
C CYS A 515 60.48 -44.12 -18.46
N SER A 516 60.09 -43.11 -17.68
CA SER A 516 61.00 -42.09 -17.15
C SER A 516 62.11 -42.66 -16.27
N THR A 517 61.83 -43.73 -15.51
CA THR A 517 62.83 -44.35 -14.63
C THR A 517 63.93 -45.06 -15.40
N GLU A 518 63.63 -45.59 -16.58
CA GLU A 518 64.61 -46.25 -17.45
C GLU A 518 65.48 -45.22 -18.19
N GLN A 519 64.85 -44.14 -18.69
CA GLN A 519 65.54 -43.12 -19.48
C GLN A 519 66.24 -42.05 -18.63
N GLY A 520 65.93 -41.97 -17.33
CA GLY A 520 66.41 -40.90 -16.45
C GLY A 520 65.89 -39.50 -16.83
N SER A 521 64.81 -39.42 -17.61
CA SER A 521 64.25 -38.16 -18.13
C SER A 521 62.72 -38.20 -18.09
N TYR A 522 62.12 -37.08 -17.70
CA TYR A 522 60.67 -36.85 -17.76
C TYR A 522 60.25 -36.04 -19.00
N HIS A 523 61.18 -35.64 -19.86
CA HIS A 523 60.86 -34.84 -21.05
C HIS A 523 59.96 -35.63 -22.01
N ALA A 524 58.82 -35.04 -22.36
CA ALA A 524 57.77 -35.71 -23.14
C ALA A 524 58.29 -36.21 -24.50
N GLU A 525 59.08 -35.38 -25.19
CA GLU A 525 59.68 -35.69 -26.49
C GLU A 525 60.65 -36.87 -26.38
N SER A 526 61.45 -36.93 -25.31
CA SER A 526 62.43 -38.01 -25.10
C SER A 526 61.74 -39.36 -24.88
N LEU A 527 60.72 -39.39 -24.03
CA LEU A 527 59.96 -40.60 -23.73
C LEU A 527 59.17 -41.08 -24.95
N GLN A 528 58.56 -40.15 -25.69
CA GLN A 528 57.85 -40.49 -26.90
C GLN A 528 58.79 -41.02 -27.99
N ALA A 529 59.96 -40.41 -28.20
CA ALA A 529 60.92 -40.87 -29.20
C ALA A 529 61.40 -42.31 -28.93
N VAL A 530 61.59 -42.68 -27.66
CA VAL A 530 61.94 -44.05 -27.27
C VAL A 530 60.77 -45.01 -27.51
N ALA A 531 59.55 -44.60 -27.14
CA ALA A 531 58.36 -45.41 -27.38
C ALA A 531 58.12 -45.62 -28.89
N ASP A 532 58.37 -44.61 -29.72
CA ASP A 532 58.24 -44.68 -31.18
C ASP A 532 59.29 -45.62 -31.81
N ARG A 533 60.55 -45.52 -31.37
CA ARG A 533 61.59 -46.49 -31.79
C ARG A 533 61.20 -47.93 -31.44
N ARG A 534 60.63 -48.15 -30.26
CA ARG A 534 60.17 -49.48 -29.84
C ARG A 534 58.95 -49.94 -30.61
N LEU A 535 58.05 -49.03 -30.99
CA LEU A 535 56.94 -49.34 -31.88
C LEU A 535 57.46 -49.78 -33.27
N TYR A 536 58.50 -49.11 -33.78
CA TYR A 536 59.16 -49.52 -35.01
C TYR A 536 59.74 -50.93 -34.91
N LEU A 537 60.40 -51.28 -33.80
CA LEU A 537 60.88 -52.64 -33.52
C LEU A 537 59.74 -53.66 -33.44
N ALA A 538 58.60 -53.30 -32.86
CA ALA A 538 57.42 -54.15 -32.82
C ALA A 538 56.89 -54.42 -34.24
N LYS A 539 56.86 -53.39 -35.10
CA LYS A 539 56.43 -53.52 -36.50
C LYS A 539 57.41 -54.35 -37.34
N SER A 540 58.72 -54.13 -37.20
CA SER A 540 59.74 -54.87 -37.96
C SER A 540 59.88 -56.32 -37.49
N GLY A 541 59.63 -56.58 -36.21
CA GLY A 541 59.69 -57.92 -35.63
C GLY A 541 58.58 -58.87 -36.09
N GLY A 542 57.57 -58.39 -36.83
CA GLY A 542 56.45 -59.19 -37.30
C GLY A 542 55.08 -58.72 -36.82
N ARG A 543 54.98 -57.48 -36.29
CA ARG A 543 53.74 -56.82 -35.87
C ARG A 543 52.99 -57.55 -34.74
N ASN A 544 51.80 -57.05 -34.38
CA ASN A 544 50.92 -57.59 -33.34
C ASN A 544 51.65 -57.92 -32.04
N ARG A 545 52.50 -57.00 -31.56
CA ARG A 545 53.33 -57.21 -30.37
C ARG A 545 53.64 -55.91 -29.63
N VAL A 546 54.08 -56.07 -28.40
CA VAL A 546 54.55 -54.98 -27.53
C VAL A 546 56.07 -55.09 -27.39
N CYS A 547 56.78 -53.99 -27.61
CA CYS A 547 58.22 -53.88 -27.35
C CYS A 547 58.47 -52.88 -26.22
N ALA A 548 59.05 -53.37 -25.11
CA ALA A 548 59.46 -52.56 -23.96
C ALA A 548 60.98 -52.54 -23.75
N ALA A 549 61.74 -53.34 -24.50
CA ALA A 549 63.19 -53.41 -24.49
C ALA A 549 63.71 -53.39 -25.93
N GLY A 550 64.80 -52.67 -26.17
CA GLY A 550 65.38 -52.48 -27.50
C GLY A 550 66.16 -51.19 -27.64
#